data_AF-A0A354J9V4-F1
#
_entry.id   AF-A0A354J9V4-F1
#
_cell.length_a   1.000
_cell.length_b   1.000
_cell.length_c   1.000
_cell.angle_alpha   90.00
_cell.angle_beta   90.00
_cell.angle_gamma   90.00
#
_symmetry.space_group_name_H-M   'P 1'
#
loop_
_entity.id
_entity.type
_entity.pdbx_description
1 polymer ?
#
loop_
_entity_poly.entity_id
_entity_poly.type
_entity_poly.pdbx_seq_one_letter_code
_entity_poly.pdbx_strand_id
1 'polypeptide(L)' 'MQWEINSDRPVYVQLIEQIQAGIISGYFKPGDKLPSVRDFAADAAV' A
#
# COMPACT_ATOMS: atom_id res chain seq x y z
N MET A 1 7.54 -2.85 -5.14
CA MET A 1 6.94 -1.51 -5.32
C MET A 1 7.64 -0.56 -4.37
N GLN A 2 8.14 0.57 -4.88
CA GLN A 2 8.45 1.71 -4.01
C GLN A 2 7.11 2.38 -3.69
N TRP A 3 6.77 2.47 -2.41
CA TRP A 3 5.52 3.04 -1.95
C TRP A 3 5.71 4.56 -1.85
N GLU A 4 4.98 5.31 -2.68
CA GLU A 4 5.01 6.77 -2.59
C GLU A 4 3.99 7.23 -1.55
N ILE A 5 4.46 7.74 -0.42
CA ILE A 5 3.60 8.21 0.67
C ILE A 5 3.83 9.70 0.86
N ASN A 6 2.75 10.47 0.80
CA ASN A 6 2.72 11.90 1.04
C ASN A 6 2.08 12.18 2.42
N SER A 7 2.76 12.92 3.29
CA SER A 7 2.28 13.28 4.63
C SER A 7 1.08 14.25 4.65
N ASP A 8 0.73 14.86 3.51
CA ASP A 8 -0.40 15.80 3.37
C ASP A 8 -1.77 15.10 3.41
N ARG A 9 -1.81 13.78 3.24
CA ARG A 9 -3.04 12.97 3.25
C ARG A 9 -2.90 11.77 4.17
N PRO A 10 -4.01 11.25 4.76
CA PRO A 10 -3.94 10.06 5.59
C PRO A 10 -3.31 8.87 4.84
N VAL A 11 -2.32 8.24 5.47
CA VAL A 11 -1.51 7.16 4.87
C VAL A 11 -2.36 5.97 4.42
N TYR A 12 -3.39 5.62 5.20
CA TYR A 12 -4.28 4.49 4.87
C TYR A 12 -5.01 4.67 3.53
N VAL A 13 -5.33 5.91 3.13
CA VAL A 13 -6.03 6.19 1.87
C VAL A 13 -5.10 5.92 0.69
N GLN A 14 -3.88 6.44 0.76
CA GLN A 14 -2.86 6.27 -0.28
C GLN A 14 -2.49 4.79 -0.45
N LEU A 15 -2.48 4.05 0.65
CA LEU A 15 -2.21 2.63 0.64
C LEU A 15 -3.33 1.83 -0.06
N ILE A 16 -4.59 2.16 0.22
CA ILE A 16 -5.75 1.54 -0.46
C ILE A 16 -5.68 1.81 -1.96
N GLU A 17 -5.37 3.06 -2.36
CA GLU A 17 -5.22 3.44 -3.77
C GLU A 17 -4.12 2.61 -4.47
N GLN A 18 -2.95 2.46 -3.84
CA GLN A 18 -1.84 1.68 -4.40
C GLN A 18 -2.12 0.18 -4.44
N ILE A 19 -2.79 -0.37 -3.42
CA ILE A 19 -3.21 -1.78 -3.40
C ILE A 19 -4.24 -2.04 -4.49
N GLN A 20 -5.23 -1.16 -4.66
CA GLN A 20 -6.21 -1.28 -5.75
C GLN A 20 -5.52 -1.24 -7.12
N ALA A 21 -4.59 -0.31 -7.34
CA ALA A 21 -3.80 -0.24 -8.57
C ALA A 21 -2.96 -1.53 -8.79
N GLY A 22 -2.39 -2.09 -7.73
CA GLY A 22 -1.65 -3.36 -7.75
C GLY A 22 -2.54 -4.57 -8.08
N ILE A 23 -3.79 -4.60 -7.59
CA ILE A 23 -4.76 -5.64 -7.92
C ILE A 23 -5.18 -5.53 -9.39
N ILE A 24 -5.49 -4.32 -9.86
CA ILE A 24 -5.90 -4.06 -11.25
C ILE A 24 -4.79 -4.42 -12.24
N SER A 25 -3.54 -4.12 -11.90
CA SER A 25 -2.37 -4.49 -12.73
C SER A 25 -1.97 -5.97 -12.65
N GLY A 26 -2.64 -6.76 -11.82
CA GLY A 26 -2.36 -8.19 -11.63
C GLY A 26 -1.10 -8.47 -10.79
N TYR A 27 -0.56 -7.45 -10.12
CA TYR A 27 0.57 -7.60 -9.20
C TYR A 27 0.15 -8.31 -7.91
N PHE A 28 -1.04 -8.00 -7.39
CA PHE A 28 -1.66 -8.76 -6.30
C PHE A 28 -2.64 -9.78 -6.86
N LYS A 29 -2.38 -11.07 -6.60
CA LYS A 29 -3.27 -12.15 -7.04
C LYS A 29 -4.32 -12.45 -5.99
N PRO A 30 -5.48 -13.00 -6.39
CA PRO A 30 -6.47 -13.51 -5.45
C PRO A 30 -5.83 -14.55 -4.53
N GLY A 31 -5.89 -14.30 -3.21
CA GLY A 31 -5.29 -15.16 -2.19
C GLY A 31 -3.91 -14.71 -1.70
N ASP A 32 -3.31 -13.69 -2.31
CA ASP A 32 -2.08 -13.09 -1.79
C ASP A 32 -2.34 -12.35 -0.47
N LYS A 33 -1.40 -12.50 0.45
CA LYS A 33 -1.45 -11.79 1.73
C LYS A 33 -1.13 -10.32 1.50
N LEU A 34 -2.14 -9.47 1.70
CA LEU A 34 -1.92 -8.03 1.74
C LEU A 34 -1.10 -7.67 2.99
N PRO A 35 -0.11 -6.77 2.88
CA PRO A 35 0.65 -6.36 4.05
C PRO A 35 -0.22 -5.47 4.97
N SER A 36 0.08 -5.48 6.27
CA SER A 36 -0.72 -4.71 7.22
C SER A 36 -0.31 -3.24 7.20
N VAL A 37 -1.25 -2.34 7.49
CA VAL A 37 -1.01 -0.88 7.56
C VAL A 37 0.16 -0.53 8.51
N ARG A 38 0.36 -1.35 9.56
CA ARG A 38 1.47 -1.21 10.52
C ARG A 38 2.82 -1.61 9.93
N ASP A 39 2.88 -2.73 9.22
CA ASP A 39 4.11 -3.18 8.57
C ASP A 39 4.54 -2.17 7.49
N PHE A 40 3.57 -1.55 6.83
CA PHE A 40 3.80 -0.49 5.85
C PHE A 40 4.29 0.82 6.45
N ALA A 41 3.73 1.26 7.58
CA ALA A 41 4.22 2.44 8.28
C ALA A 41 5.67 2.25 8.75
N ALA A 42 6.01 1.05 9.20
CA ALA A 42 7.36 0.70 9.61
C ALA A 42 8.38 0.73 8.44
N ASP A 43 7.99 0.23 7.26
CA ASP A 43 8.84 0.23 6.06
C ASP A 43 8.96 1.63 5.40
N ALA A 44 7.95 2.49 5.54
CA ALA A 44 7.94 3.83 4.96
C ALA A 44 8.77 4.86 5.75
N ALA A 45 9.37 4.47 6.89
CA ALA A 45 10.21 5.32 7.74
C ALA A 45 9.56 6.67 8.14
N VAL A 46 8.26 6.65 8.42
CA VAL A 46 7.51 7.75 9.07
C VAL A 46 7.28 7.44 10.53
#